data_AF-A0A382HLT1-F1
#
_entry.id   AF-A0A382HLT1-F1
#
_cell.length_a   1.000
_cell.length_b   1.000
_cell.length_c   1.000
_cell.angle_alpha   90.00
_cell.angle_beta   90.00
_cell.angle_gamma   90.00
#
_symmetry.space_group_name_H-M   'P 1'
#
loop_
_entity.id
_entity.type
_entity.pdbx_description
1 polymer ?
#
loop_
_entity_poly.entity_id
_entity_poly.type
_entity_poly.pdbx_seq_one_letter_code
_entity_poly.pdbx_strand_id
1 'polypeptide(L)'
;VLGLDKVYFVGVSELQLETLFMCLVGLIPSGFCMDMFMGDNFPNSLLRPLEVYRTDWTIGSLPSIFAAFWHPLIEEWNLKNIALLSAAHIHTSGFLEEISRRDDCQLLALWDDMPDRGKRYADEHGGEFSADLAAVIGRDEVDGFIICAENTRHLPLLEAAIPTGKPVFCEKPFTTSAADAKRAMELVREHGTIVHMGYFQPFTDVMQGIKKVIDDGTLGKITHARFRNAHHAAYGRWLDSEDLAWFHDQELSGGGAFMDMGAHAVHLMRTFIGPVEKVCATIGNAAGIYPGVDDNGTALFRFKSGALGIVEASWVQTGGDSGLEVTGSEGTIYNHQELGYVIGVPGQDPVAVVKAEEKPTRVERLLRAIRGEVP
;
A
#
# COMPACT_ATOMS: atom_id res chain seq x y z
N VAL A 1 -18.21 -45.25 15.52
CA VAL A 1 -17.30 -46.33 15.06
C VAL A 1 -16.01 -45.67 14.61
N LEU A 2 -14.87 -46.27 14.98
CA LEU A 2 -13.49 -45.75 15.00
C LEU A 2 -13.03 -44.91 13.78
N GLY A 3 -12.30 -43.80 14.06
CA GLY A 3 -11.24 -43.25 13.21
C GLY A 3 -11.60 -42.38 12.00
N LEU A 4 -12.32 -41.25 12.19
CA LEU A 4 -12.59 -40.29 11.10
C LEU A 4 -12.62 -38.84 11.62
N ASP A 5 -11.98 -37.93 10.87
CA ASP A 5 -12.04 -36.46 10.97
C ASP A 5 -13.44 -35.86 10.72
N LYS A 6 -14.50 -36.65 10.89
CA LYS A 6 -15.89 -36.27 10.68
C LYS A 6 -16.78 -36.97 11.70
N VAL A 7 -17.47 -36.16 12.50
CA VAL A 7 -18.55 -36.62 13.39
C VAL A 7 -19.85 -36.63 12.60
N TYR A 8 -20.51 -37.78 12.53
CA TYR A 8 -21.83 -37.91 11.91
C TYR A 8 -22.90 -37.99 13.00
N PHE A 9 -23.84 -37.05 12.94
CA PHE A 9 -25.01 -37.02 13.79
C PHE A 9 -26.19 -37.66 13.04
N VAL A 10 -26.80 -38.70 13.61
CA VAL A 10 -27.97 -39.38 13.04
C VAL A 10 -29.15 -39.19 14.00
N GLY A 11 -30.26 -38.63 13.52
CA GLY A 11 -31.49 -38.43 14.31
C GLY A 11 -31.54 -37.15 15.15
N VAL A 12 -30.76 -36.13 14.78
CA VAL A 12 -30.67 -34.84 15.49
C VAL A 12 -31.55 -33.80 14.79
N SER A 13 -32.31 -33.01 15.55
CA SER A 13 -33.16 -31.96 14.97
C SER A 13 -32.34 -30.74 14.52
N GLU A 14 -32.89 -29.94 13.61
CA GLU A 14 -32.25 -28.74 13.07
C GLU A 14 -31.84 -27.75 14.18
N LEU A 15 -32.70 -27.58 15.20
CA LEU A 15 -32.45 -26.75 16.38
C LEU A 15 -31.26 -27.25 17.23
N GLN A 16 -31.06 -28.56 17.30
CA GLN A 16 -29.95 -29.16 18.04
C GLN A 16 -28.62 -28.89 17.30
N LEU A 17 -28.59 -28.99 15.97
CA LEU A 17 -27.41 -28.65 15.16
C LEU A 17 -27.02 -27.17 15.27
N GLU A 18 -27.99 -26.25 15.26
CA GLU A 18 -27.76 -24.82 15.47
C GLU A 18 -27.12 -24.52 16.84
N THR A 19 -27.64 -25.17 17.90
CA THR A 19 -27.15 -25.00 19.27
C THR A 19 -25.72 -25.52 19.42
N LEU A 20 -25.41 -26.67 18.81
CA LEU A 20 -24.06 -27.26 18.82
C LEU A 20 -23.03 -26.35 18.12
N PHE A 21 -23.41 -25.75 16.99
CA PHE A 21 -22.54 -24.82 16.27
C PHE A 21 -22.31 -23.53 17.08
N MET A 22 -23.37 -22.95 17.67
CA MET A 22 -23.25 -21.78 18.55
C MET A 22 -22.34 -22.02 19.76
N CYS A 23 -22.33 -23.24 20.31
CA CYS A 23 -21.39 -23.63 21.38
C CYS A 23 -19.95 -23.78 20.88
N LEU A 24 -19.73 -24.30 19.66
CA LEU A 24 -18.39 -24.45 19.06
C LEU A 24 -17.74 -23.10 18.71
N VAL A 25 -18.55 -22.09 18.37
CA VAL A 25 -18.08 -20.71 18.11
C VAL A 25 -18.16 -19.80 19.35
N GLY A 26 -18.46 -20.35 20.53
CA GLY A 26 -18.39 -19.64 21.81
C GLY A 26 -19.53 -18.64 22.10
N LEU A 27 -20.62 -18.68 21.34
CA LEU A 27 -21.79 -17.80 21.53
C LEU A 27 -22.68 -18.24 22.70
N ILE A 28 -22.60 -19.50 23.13
CA ILE A 28 -23.37 -20.05 24.26
C ILE A 28 -22.43 -20.85 25.17
N PRO A 29 -22.57 -20.77 26.52
CA PRO A 29 -21.78 -21.55 27.45
C PRO A 29 -21.92 -23.06 27.21
N SER A 30 -20.79 -23.78 27.17
CA SER A 30 -20.74 -25.22 26.89
C SER A 30 -21.62 -26.08 27.82
N GLY A 31 -21.86 -25.64 29.05
CA GLY A 31 -22.75 -26.30 30.01
C GLY A 31 -24.22 -26.36 29.55
N PHE A 32 -24.70 -25.34 28.84
CA PHE A 32 -26.09 -25.29 28.34
C PHE A 32 -26.32 -26.24 27.16
N CYS A 33 -25.27 -26.53 26.39
CA CYS A 33 -25.31 -27.49 25.29
C CYS A 33 -25.48 -28.93 25.79
N MET A 34 -24.83 -29.32 26.89
CA MET A 34 -24.81 -30.72 27.36
C MET A 34 -26.20 -31.20 27.84
N ASP A 35 -26.93 -30.36 28.56
CA ASP A 35 -28.26 -30.70 29.11
C ASP A 35 -29.32 -30.93 28.02
N MET A 36 -29.15 -30.33 26.84
CA MET A 36 -30.10 -30.44 25.72
C MET A 36 -29.84 -31.66 24.82
N PHE A 37 -28.60 -32.18 24.83
CA PHE A 37 -28.18 -33.31 24.00
C PHE A 37 -28.19 -34.66 24.74
N MET A 38 -27.99 -34.66 26.06
CA MET A 38 -27.84 -35.88 26.84
C MET A 38 -28.86 -35.91 27.99
N GLY A 39 -30.08 -36.38 27.71
CA GLY A 39 -30.98 -36.80 28.78
C GLY A 39 -30.32 -37.85 29.69
N ASP A 40 -30.78 -37.96 30.94
CA ASP A 40 -30.22 -38.61 32.16
C ASP A 40 -29.49 -40.00 32.09
N ASN A 41 -29.10 -40.55 30.94
CA ASN A 41 -28.62 -41.94 30.81
C ASN A 41 -27.30 -42.11 30.03
N PHE A 42 -26.22 -41.40 30.37
CA PHE A 42 -24.86 -41.78 29.94
C PHE A 42 -23.84 -41.68 31.08
N PRO A 43 -22.98 -42.70 31.31
CA PRO A 43 -22.01 -42.69 32.41
C PRO A 43 -20.85 -41.72 32.15
N ASN A 44 -20.55 -40.89 33.14
CA ASN A 44 -19.51 -39.83 33.16
C ASN A 44 -18.06 -40.26 32.84
N SER A 45 -17.81 -41.54 32.59
CA SER A 45 -16.46 -42.10 32.44
C SER A 45 -15.84 -41.98 31.03
N LEU A 46 -16.50 -41.31 30.08
CA LEU A 46 -16.02 -41.16 28.68
C LEU A 46 -15.70 -39.71 28.26
N LEU A 47 -15.76 -38.75 29.19
CA LEU A 47 -15.48 -37.34 28.90
C LEU A 47 -13.97 -37.07 28.89
N ARG A 48 -13.39 -36.82 27.70
CA ARG A 48 -12.13 -36.07 27.57
C ARG A 48 -12.44 -34.70 26.93
N PRO A 49 -11.67 -33.64 27.24
CA PRO A 49 -11.87 -32.32 26.64
C PRO A 49 -11.74 -32.42 25.12
N LEU A 50 -12.70 -31.87 24.37
CA LEU A 50 -12.56 -31.67 22.94
C LEU A 50 -11.47 -30.60 22.72
N GLU A 51 -10.29 -31.02 22.29
CA GLU A 51 -9.36 -30.12 21.58
C GLU A 51 -9.93 -29.92 20.17
N VAL A 52 -10.20 -28.66 19.82
CA VAL A 52 -10.72 -28.30 18.49
C VAL A 52 -9.58 -28.38 17.48
N TYR A 53 -9.52 -29.47 16.71
CA TYR A 53 -8.68 -29.57 15.53
C TYR A 53 -9.38 -28.89 14.34
N ARG A 54 -8.62 -28.05 13.61
CA ARG A 54 -9.01 -27.38 12.35
C ARG A 54 -9.86 -28.31 11.47
N THR A 55 -11.01 -27.85 10.98
CA THR A 55 -11.81 -28.59 9.99
C THR A 55 -12.01 -27.75 8.74
N ASP A 56 -11.48 -28.25 7.61
CA ASP A 56 -11.76 -27.74 6.27
C ASP A 56 -13.16 -28.21 5.85
N TRP A 57 -14.13 -27.30 5.83
CA TRP A 57 -15.48 -27.59 5.34
C TRP A 57 -15.57 -27.29 3.85
N THR A 58 -15.81 -28.33 3.04
CA THR A 58 -16.22 -28.18 1.64
C THR A 58 -17.75 -28.03 1.59
N ILE A 59 -18.23 -26.84 1.20
CA ILE A 59 -19.65 -26.49 1.10
C ILE A 59 -20.25 -27.16 -0.15
N GLY A 60 -20.57 -28.45 -0.04
CA GLY A 60 -21.09 -29.25 -1.16
C GLY A 60 -22.59 -29.53 -1.14
N SER A 61 -23.30 -29.30 -0.04
CA SER A 61 -24.73 -29.69 0.05
C SER A 61 -25.48 -29.11 1.26
N LEU A 62 -25.43 -27.79 1.46
CA LEU A 62 -26.36 -27.13 2.40
C LEU A 62 -27.60 -26.60 1.64
N PRO A 63 -28.83 -26.73 2.19
CA PRO A 63 -30.04 -26.21 1.56
C PRO A 63 -29.96 -24.71 1.27
N SER A 64 -30.60 -24.24 0.20
CA SER A 64 -30.50 -22.88 -0.37
C SER A 64 -30.80 -21.71 0.59
N ILE A 65 -31.40 -21.96 1.76
CA ILE A 65 -31.61 -20.95 2.82
C ILE A 65 -30.31 -20.63 3.59
N PHE A 66 -29.38 -21.59 3.73
CA PHE A 66 -28.09 -21.40 4.39
C PHE A 66 -27.13 -20.52 3.59
N ALA A 67 -27.10 -20.68 2.26
CA ALA A 67 -26.29 -19.82 1.39
C ALA A 67 -26.78 -18.36 1.42
N ALA A 68 -28.10 -18.12 1.44
CA ALA A 68 -28.64 -16.77 1.37
C ALA A 68 -28.42 -15.93 2.64
N PHE A 69 -28.34 -16.56 3.82
CA PHE A 69 -28.15 -15.85 5.11
C PHE A 69 -26.68 -15.70 5.53
N TRP A 70 -25.80 -16.61 5.11
CA TRP A 70 -24.41 -16.67 5.59
C TRP A 70 -23.34 -16.37 4.54
N HIS A 71 -23.65 -16.37 3.24
CA HIS A 71 -22.67 -15.94 2.22
C HIS A 71 -22.14 -14.52 2.46
N PRO A 72 -22.96 -13.53 2.87
CA PRO A 72 -22.46 -12.21 3.25
C PRO A 72 -21.58 -12.26 4.51
N LEU A 73 -21.95 -13.07 5.50
CA LEU A 73 -21.23 -13.21 6.78
C LEU A 73 -19.94 -14.03 6.70
N ILE A 74 -19.75 -14.86 5.66
CA ILE A 74 -18.52 -15.63 5.43
C ILE A 74 -17.56 -14.87 4.50
N GLU A 75 -18.06 -14.10 3.53
CA GLU A 75 -17.24 -13.19 2.72
C GLU A 75 -16.67 -12.03 3.56
N GLU A 76 -17.41 -11.57 4.58
CA GLU A 76 -16.95 -10.56 5.55
C GLU A 76 -15.81 -11.02 6.48
N TRP A 77 -15.45 -12.32 6.50
CA TRP A 77 -14.44 -12.87 7.43
C TRP A 77 -13.19 -13.45 6.74
N ASN A 78 -12.98 -13.16 5.45
CA ASN A 78 -11.77 -13.61 4.75
C ASN A 78 -10.61 -12.62 4.97
N LEU A 79 -10.01 -12.69 6.16
CA LEU A 79 -8.81 -11.95 6.56
C LEU A 79 -7.71 -12.11 5.51
N LYS A 80 -7.25 -10.99 4.91
CA LYS A 80 -6.23 -11.02 3.86
C LYS A 80 -4.83 -11.12 4.42
N ASN A 81 -4.08 -12.10 3.95
CA ASN A 81 -2.70 -12.36 4.35
C ASN A 81 -1.74 -11.58 3.45
N ILE A 82 -1.07 -10.59 4.02
CA ILE A 82 -0.09 -9.79 3.29
C ILE A 82 1.31 -10.28 3.66
N ALA A 83 2.18 -10.41 2.66
CA ALA A 83 3.61 -10.59 2.87
C ALA A 83 4.36 -9.29 2.57
N LEU A 84 5.29 -8.91 3.44
CA LEU A 84 6.18 -7.77 3.24
C LEU A 84 7.57 -8.25 2.79
N LEU A 85 8.06 -7.65 1.70
CA LEU A 85 9.34 -7.95 1.08
C LEU A 85 10.27 -6.74 1.27
N SER A 86 11.19 -6.87 2.22
CA SER A 86 12.09 -5.86 2.79
C SER A 86 11.35 -4.72 3.51
N ALA A 87 11.90 -4.32 4.65
CA ALA A 87 11.45 -3.21 5.48
C ALA A 87 12.43 -2.01 5.44
N ALA A 88 13.24 -1.91 4.39
CA ALA A 88 14.26 -0.86 4.24
C ALA A 88 13.70 0.56 4.05
N HIS A 89 12.53 0.67 3.46
CA HIS A 89 11.97 1.96 3.08
C HIS A 89 11.31 2.65 4.28
N ILE A 90 11.44 3.98 4.37
CA ILE A 90 10.91 4.79 5.48
C ILE A 90 9.38 4.69 5.66
N HIS A 91 8.66 4.29 4.61
CA HIS A 91 7.20 4.10 4.67
C HIS A 91 6.77 2.77 5.31
N THR A 92 7.70 1.85 5.61
CA THR A 92 7.37 0.51 6.14
C THR A 92 6.52 0.59 7.41
N SER A 93 6.88 1.43 8.37
CA SER A 93 6.10 1.60 9.61
C SER A 93 4.66 2.02 9.31
N GLY A 94 4.46 2.92 8.35
CA GLY A 94 3.13 3.37 7.94
C GLY A 94 2.27 2.25 7.36
N PHE A 95 2.85 1.33 6.57
CA PHE A 95 2.15 0.15 6.07
C PHE A 95 1.80 -0.82 7.20
N LEU A 96 2.76 -1.12 8.06
CA LEU A 96 2.59 -2.10 9.12
C LEU A 96 1.61 -1.61 10.20
N GLU A 97 1.65 -0.32 10.55
CA GLU A 97 0.65 0.31 11.41
C GLU A 97 -0.75 0.27 10.81
N GLU A 98 -0.89 0.54 9.51
CA GLU A 98 -2.18 0.47 8.81
C GLU A 98 -2.71 -0.96 8.80
N ILE A 99 -1.88 -1.97 8.49
CA ILE A 99 -2.25 -3.39 8.55
C ILE A 99 -2.68 -3.78 9.98
N SER A 100 -1.92 -3.39 11.00
CA SER A 100 -2.18 -3.77 12.39
C SER A 100 -3.47 -3.18 12.97
N ARG A 101 -3.97 -2.08 12.40
CA ARG A 101 -5.21 -1.41 12.84
C ARG A 101 -6.46 -1.94 12.13
N ARG A 102 -6.31 -2.81 11.14
CA ARG A 102 -7.40 -3.33 10.33
C ARG A 102 -7.82 -4.72 10.81
N ASP A 103 -9.09 -5.03 10.61
CA ASP A 103 -9.71 -6.33 10.90
C ASP A 103 -9.86 -7.21 9.65
N ASP A 104 -9.61 -6.65 8.47
CA ASP A 104 -9.78 -7.31 7.17
C ASP A 104 -8.45 -7.74 6.51
N CYS A 105 -7.31 -7.51 7.16
CA CYS A 105 -5.99 -8.00 6.73
C CYS A 105 -5.00 -8.17 7.89
N GLN A 106 -3.93 -8.94 7.66
CA GLN A 106 -2.83 -9.13 8.60
C GLN A 106 -1.48 -9.25 7.90
N LEU A 107 -0.39 -8.99 8.63
CA LEU A 107 0.97 -9.33 8.20
C LEU A 107 1.18 -10.83 8.47
N LEU A 108 1.19 -11.65 7.42
CA LEU A 108 1.44 -13.08 7.56
C LEU A 108 2.95 -13.37 7.65
N ALA A 109 3.74 -12.78 6.75
CA ALA A 109 5.15 -13.08 6.62
C ALA A 109 5.95 -11.83 6.23
N LEU A 110 7.20 -11.80 6.69
CA LEU A 110 8.15 -10.73 6.35
C LEU A 110 9.47 -11.36 5.93
N TRP A 111 9.92 -11.04 4.73
CA TRP A 111 11.29 -11.27 4.29
C TRP A 111 12.09 -9.97 4.34
N ASP A 112 13.35 -10.04 4.74
CA ASP A 112 14.27 -8.89 4.67
C ASP A 112 15.70 -9.38 4.39
N ASP A 113 16.45 -8.63 3.61
CA ASP A 113 17.86 -8.89 3.32
C ASP A 113 18.78 -8.60 4.52
N MET A 114 18.30 -7.81 5.48
CA MET A 114 18.90 -7.59 6.80
C MET A 114 18.07 -8.29 7.88
N PRO A 115 18.50 -9.48 8.36
CA PRO A 115 17.69 -10.30 9.26
C PRO A 115 17.26 -9.61 10.56
N ASP A 116 18.10 -8.73 11.12
CA ASP A 116 17.79 -8.03 12.37
C ASP A 116 16.72 -6.96 12.18
N ARG A 117 16.70 -6.28 11.03
CA ARG A 117 15.61 -5.36 10.64
C ARG A 117 14.31 -6.14 10.43
N GLY A 118 14.37 -7.23 9.68
CA GLY A 118 13.20 -8.05 9.38
C GLY A 118 12.56 -8.66 10.63
N LYS A 119 13.35 -9.27 11.52
CA LYS A 119 12.85 -9.83 12.80
C LYS A 119 12.19 -8.78 13.65
N ARG A 120 12.83 -7.61 13.80
CA ARG A 120 12.28 -6.49 14.59
C ARG A 120 10.87 -6.12 14.13
N TYR A 121 10.68 -5.85 12.83
CA TYR A 121 9.37 -5.49 12.30
C TYR A 121 8.35 -6.64 12.32
N ALA A 122 8.79 -7.88 12.11
CA ALA A 122 7.91 -9.04 12.20
C ALA A 122 7.37 -9.23 13.63
N ASP A 123 8.25 -9.19 14.63
CA ASP A 123 7.91 -9.33 16.05
C ASP A 123 6.99 -8.20 16.54
N GLU A 124 7.26 -6.95 16.13
CA GLU A 124 6.46 -5.77 16.51
C GLU A 124 5.03 -5.82 15.96
N HIS A 125 4.81 -6.48 14.82
CA HIS A 125 3.54 -6.48 14.09
C HIS A 125 2.89 -7.86 13.95
N GLY A 126 3.41 -8.88 14.64
CA GLY A 126 2.82 -10.22 14.71
C GLY A 126 2.98 -11.08 13.45
N GLY A 127 3.92 -10.74 12.57
CA GLY A 127 4.23 -11.51 11.36
C GLY A 127 5.34 -12.56 11.59
N GLU A 128 5.46 -13.51 10.67
CA GLU A 128 6.55 -14.49 10.69
C GLU A 128 7.74 -14.00 9.87
N PHE A 129 8.91 -13.85 10.50
CA PHE A 129 10.14 -13.54 9.78
C PHE A 129 10.73 -14.78 9.09
N SER A 130 11.13 -14.63 7.82
CA SER A 130 11.95 -15.61 7.09
C SER A 130 13.14 -14.94 6.42
N ALA A 131 14.32 -15.53 6.56
CA ALA A 131 15.51 -15.12 5.81
C ALA A 131 15.53 -15.66 4.37
N ASP A 132 14.67 -16.63 4.04
CA ASP A 132 14.55 -17.20 2.71
C ASP A 132 13.39 -16.54 1.95
N LEU A 133 13.73 -15.79 0.90
CA LEU A 133 12.76 -15.10 0.04
C LEU A 133 11.84 -16.11 -0.66
N ALA A 134 12.37 -17.24 -1.14
CA ALA A 134 11.58 -18.23 -1.85
C ALA A 134 10.53 -18.87 -0.92
N ALA A 135 10.88 -19.05 0.35
CA ALA A 135 9.96 -19.56 1.37
C ALA A 135 8.82 -18.59 1.72
N VAL A 136 8.97 -17.28 1.46
CA VAL A 136 7.88 -16.29 1.61
C VAL A 136 7.06 -16.18 0.33
N ILE A 137 7.73 -16.06 -0.83
CA ILE A 137 7.09 -15.96 -2.15
C ILE A 137 6.23 -17.19 -2.46
N GLY A 138 6.68 -18.38 -2.07
CA GLY A 138 6.00 -19.65 -2.34
C GLY A 138 4.84 -20.00 -1.38
N ARG A 139 4.47 -19.13 -0.44
CA ARG A 139 3.35 -19.40 0.48
C ARG A 139 2.03 -19.25 -0.25
N ASP A 140 1.27 -20.34 -0.36
CA ASP A 140 -0.06 -20.34 -0.98
C ASP A 140 -1.02 -19.39 -0.25
N GLU A 141 -0.91 -19.32 1.08
CA GLU A 141 -1.77 -18.51 1.95
C GLU A 141 -1.59 -16.99 1.79
N VAL A 142 -0.51 -16.50 1.17
CA VAL A 142 -0.32 -15.07 0.93
C VAL A 142 -1.29 -14.58 -0.16
N ASP A 143 -2.04 -13.52 0.09
CA ASP A 143 -2.96 -12.93 -0.87
C ASP A 143 -2.32 -11.82 -1.72
N GLY A 144 -1.31 -11.13 -1.19
CA GLY A 144 -0.60 -10.07 -1.90
C GLY A 144 0.69 -9.63 -1.22
N PHE A 145 1.50 -8.88 -1.94
CA PHE A 145 2.85 -8.47 -1.52
C PHE A 145 2.98 -6.96 -1.38
N ILE A 146 3.72 -6.51 -0.37
CA ILE A 146 4.22 -5.14 -0.24
C ILE A 146 5.74 -5.17 -0.36
N ILE A 147 6.32 -4.38 -1.26
CA ILE A 147 7.77 -4.22 -1.42
C ILE A 147 8.16 -2.85 -0.89
N CYS A 148 8.91 -2.84 0.22
CA CYS A 148 9.48 -1.64 0.85
C CYS A 148 11.02 -1.76 0.92
N ALA A 149 11.64 -2.10 -0.21
CA ALA A 149 13.07 -2.33 -0.30
C ALA A 149 13.86 -1.06 -0.67
N GLU A 150 15.18 -1.20 -0.71
CA GLU A 150 16.07 -0.27 -1.40
C GLU A 150 15.71 -0.23 -2.90
N ASN A 151 15.87 0.94 -3.54
CA ASN A 151 15.37 1.18 -4.90
C ASN A 151 15.92 0.19 -5.93
N THR A 152 17.19 -0.22 -5.82
CA THR A 152 17.79 -1.19 -6.75
C THR A 152 17.27 -2.61 -6.55
N ARG A 153 16.66 -2.92 -5.40
CA ARG A 153 16.09 -4.24 -5.10
C ARG A 153 14.65 -4.40 -5.56
N HIS A 154 13.99 -3.33 -6.01
CA HIS A 154 12.62 -3.42 -6.53
C HIS A 154 12.50 -4.42 -7.69
N LEU A 155 13.37 -4.35 -8.71
CA LEU A 155 13.26 -5.25 -9.86
C LEU A 155 13.45 -6.74 -9.46
N PRO A 156 14.50 -7.14 -8.73
CA PRO A 156 14.65 -8.53 -8.28
C PRO A 156 13.44 -9.06 -7.49
N LEU A 157 12.85 -8.22 -6.62
CA LEU A 157 11.67 -8.61 -5.83
C LEU A 157 10.41 -8.69 -6.69
N LEU A 158 10.25 -7.78 -7.66
CA LEU A 158 9.18 -7.83 -8.65
C LEU A 158 9.31 -9.08 -9.55
N GLU A 159 10.52 -9.46 -9.94
CA GLU A 159 10.80 -10.69 -10.70
C GLU A 159 10.42 -11.95 -9.93
N ALA A 160 10.52 -11.93 -8.59
CA ALA A 160 10.07 -13.03 -7.75
C ALA A 160 8.54 -13.01 -7.52
N ALA A 161 7.96 -11.84 -7.26
CA ALA A 161 6.55 -11.71 -6.85
C ALA A 161 5.57 -11.72 -8.03
N ILE A 162 5.88 -11.04 -9.14
CA ILE A 162 4.96 -10.91 -10.28
C ILE A 162 4.52 -12.28 -10.84
N PRO A 163 5.41 -13.27 -11.04
CA PRO A 163 5.02 -14.56 -11.60
C PRO A 163 4.01 -15.37 -10.77
N THR A 164 3.83 -15.02 -9.48
CA THR A 164 2.82 -15.66 -8.62
C THR A 164 1.39 -15.31 -9.02
N GLY A 165 1.17 -14.24 -9.79
CA GLY A 165 -0.15 -13.71 -10.13
C GLY A 165 -0.83 -12.92 -9.01
N LYS A 166 -0.23 -12.87 -7.81
CA LYS A 166 -0.78 -12.19 -6.63
C LYS A 166 -0.52 -10.67 -6.73
N PRO A 167 -1.48 -9.80 -6.37
CA PRO A 167 -1.28 -8.36 -6.42
C PRO A 167 -0.05 -7.88 -5.63
N VAL A 168 0.65 -6.89 -6.18
CA VAL A 168 1.88 -6.33 -5.59
C VAL A 168 1.72 -4.82 -5.41
N PHE A 169 2.07 -4.32 -4.24
CA PHE A 169 2.33 -2.92 -4.00
C PHE A 169 3.85 -2.72 -3.91
N CYS A 170 4.43 -1.87 -4.75
CA CYS A 170 5.85 -1.57 -4.73
C CYS A 170 6.07 -0.09 -4.39
N GLU A 171 6.96 0.20 -3.44
CA GLU A 171 7.32 1.57 -3.11
C GLU A 171 7.98 2.30 -4.29
N LYS A 172 7.97 3.64 -4.20
CA LYS A 172 8.60 4.53 -5.17
C LYS A 172 10.09 4.72 -4.86
N PRO A 173 10.92 5.13 -5.83
CA PRO A 173 10.67 5.12 -7.28
C PRO A 173 10.53 3.67 -7.80
N PHE A 174 9.92 3.49 -8.98
CA PHE A 174 9.65 2.13 -9.47
C PHE A 174 10.91 1.27 -9.60
N THR A 175 11.96 1.83 -10.17
CA THR A 175 13.30 1.25 -10.27
C THR A 175 14.31 2.40 -10.41
N THR A 176 15.61 2.09 -10.37
CA THR A 176 16.68 3.09 -10.55
C THR A 176 17.05 3.33 -12.02
N SER A 177 16.59 2.50 -12.95
CA SER A 177 16.85 2.66 -14.37
C SER A 177 15.60 2.44 -15.24
N ALA A 178 15.55 3.13 -16.39
CA ALA A 178 14.46 2.96 -17.36
C ALA A 178 14.45 1.56 -17.99
N ALA A 179 15.61 0.89 -18.08
CA ALA A 179 15.70 -0.48 -18.56
C ALA A 179 15.01 -1.44 -17.59
N ASP A 180 15.27 -1.30 -16.29
CA ASP A 180 14.65 -2.12 -15.25
C ASP A 180 13.14 -1.87 -15.17
N ALA A 181 12.72 -0.61 -15.27
CA ALA A 181 11.29 -0.26 -15.31
C ALA A 181 10.61 -0.92 -16.52
N LYS A 182 11.27 -0.92 -17.68
CA LYS A 182 10.76 -1.59 -18.89
C LYS A 182 10.64 -3.10 -18.67
N ARG A 183 11.65 -3.74 -18.06
CA ARG A 183 11.62 -5.17 -17.74
C ARG A 183 10.48 -5.52 -16.79
N ALA A 184 10.32 -4.76 -15.70
CA ALA A 184 9.21 -4.96 -14.77
C ALA A 184 7.84 -4.78 -15.45
N MET A 185 7.69 -3.79 -16.34
CA MET A 185 6.47 -3.61 -17.14
C MET A 185 6.22 -4.75 -18.13
N GLU A 186 7.25 -5.40 -18.65
CA GLU A 186 7.09 -6.59 -19.50
C GLU A 186 6.53 -7.76 -18.68
N LEU A 187 7.06 -7.99 -17.48
CA LEU A 187 6.56 -9.01 -16.55
C LEU A 187 5.09 -8.78 -16.16
N VAL A 188 4.73 -7.54 -15.83
CA VAL A 188 3.33 -7.17 -15.53
C VAL A 188 2.40 -7.54 -16.68
N ARG A 189 2.81 -7.29 -17.93
CA ARG A 189 2.01 -7.65 -19.11
C ARG A 189 1.97 -9.16 -19.36
N GLU A 190 3.07 -9.85 -19.10
CA GLU A 190 3.21 -11.29 -19.30
C GLU A 190 2.32 -12.08 -18.35
N HIS A 191 2.31 -11.71 -17.06
CA HIS A 191 1.58 -12.45 -16.02
C HIS A 191 0.19 -11.88 -15.72
N GLY A 192 -0.12 -10.66 -16.18
CA GLY A 192 -1.38 -9.99 -15.86
C GLY A 192 -1.50 -9.54 -14.40
N THR A 193 -0.41 -9.61 -13.64
CA THR A 193 -0.36 -9.28 -12.21
C THR A 193 -0.59 -7.79 -11.99
N ILE A 194 -1.48 -7.45 -11.06
CA ILE A 194 -1.75 -6.05 -10.71
C ILE A 194 -0.59 -5.54 -9.85
N VAL A 195 0.10 -4.50 -10.35
CA VAL A 195 1.16 -3.81 -9.62
C VAL A 195 0.76 -2.36 -9.36
N HIS A 196 0.76 -1.97 -8.09
CA HIS A 196 0.58 -0.60 -7.64
C HIS A 196 1.90 0.02 -7.22
N MET A 197 2.05 1.32 -7.49
CA MET A 197 3.24 2.09 -7.13
C MET A 197 2.98 3.01 -5.95
N GLY A 198 4.00 3.19 -5.11
CA GLY A 198 4.06 4.03 -3.91
C GLY A 198 3.88 5.54 -4.08
N TYR A 199 3.21 5.99 -5.15
CA TYR A 199 2.86 7.40 -5.35
C TYR A 199 1.49 7.70 -4.75
N PHE A 200 1.48 8.24 -3.53
CA PHE A 200 0.24 8.58 -2.82
C PHE A 200 -0.21 10.03 -3.06
N GLN A 201 0.70 10.95 -3.41
CA GLN A 201 0.37 12.38 -3.51
C GLN A 201 -0.84 12.69 -4.39
N PRO A 202 -1.01 12.11 -5.60
CA PRO A 202 -2.17 12.42 -6.42
C PRO A 202 -3.51 12.05 -5.79
N PHE A 203 -3.55 11.20 -4.76
CA PHE A 203 -4.75 10.49 -4.31
C PHE A 203 -5.49 11.20 -3.16
N THR A 204 -4.87 12.19 -2.52
CA THR A 204 -5.48 12.91 -1.39
C THR A 204 -6.69 13.74 -1.82
N ASP A 205 -7.62 13.99 -0.89
CA ASP A 205 -8.84 14.76 -1.10
C ASP A 205 -8.61 16.13 -1.77
N VAL A 206 -7.59 16.86 -1.31
CA VAL A 206 -7.21 18.17 -1.83
C VAL A 206 -6.61 18.07 -3.23
N MET A 207 -5.81 17.03 -3.50
CA MET A 207 -5.23 16.81 -4.83
C MET A 207 -6.29 16.35 -5.84
N GLN A 208 -7.28 15.58 -5.41
CA GLN A 208 -8.46 15.27 -6.24
C GLN A 208 -9.29 16.53 -6.52
N GLY A 209 -9.44 17.43 -5.54
CA GLY A 209 -10.05 18.75 -5.74
C GLY A 209 -9.32 19.59 -6.77
N ILE A 210 -7.98 19.72 -6.65
CA ILE A 210 -7.13 20.40 -7.62
C ILE A 210 -7.27 19.77 -9.01
N LYS A 211 -7.23 18.44 -9.10
CA LYS A 211 -7.36 17.73 -10.37
C LYS A 211 -8.71 18.03 -11.03
N LYS A 212 -9.80 18.11 -10.26
CA LYS A 212 -11.11 18.49 -10.76
C LYS A 212 -11.11 19.90 -11.38
N VAL A 213 -10.54 20.88 -10.69
CA VAL A 213 -10.42 22.28 -11.15
C VAL A 213 -9.59 22.40 -12.43
N ILE A 214 -8.57 21.54 -12.59
CA ILE A 214 -7.79 21.47 -13.83
C ILE A 214 -8.63 20.83 -14.94
N ASP A 215 -9.29 19.70 -14.66
CA ASP A 215 -10.02 18.90 -15.64
C ASP A 215 -11.29 19.55 -16.15
N ASP A 216 -11.99 20.33 -15.33
CA ASP A 216 -13.20 21.06 -15.72
C ASP A 216 -12.93 22.37 -16.46
N GLY A 217 -11.65 22.75 -16.59
CA GLY A 217 -11.22 23.93 -17.33
C GLY A 217 -11.36 25.24 -16.58
N THR A 218 -11.59 25.22 -15.26
CA THR A 218 -11.71 26.44 -14.43
C THR A 218 -10.52 27.39 -14.58
N LEU A 219 -9.30 26.86 -14.77
CA LEU A 219 -8.10 27.68 -14.98
C LEU A 219 -7.93 28.14 -16.45
N GLY A 220 -8.78 27.70 -17.37
CA GLY A 220 -8.62 27.91 -18.81
C GLY A 220 -7.40 27.19 -19.37
N LYS A 221 -6.65 27.86 -20.25
CA LYS A 221 -5.46 27.27 -20.87
C LYS A 221 -4.30 27.26 -19.89
N ILE A 222 -3.88 26.07 -19.43
CA ILE A 222 -2.68 25.92 -18.59
C ILE A 222 -1.44 26.44 -19.33
N THR A 223 -0.71 27.36 -18.68
CA THR A 223 0.51 27.99 -19.22
C THR A 223 1.76 27.60 -18.43
N HIS A 224 1.65 27.50 -17.11
CA HIS A 224 2.74 27.17 -16.22
C HIS A 224 2.29 26.19 -15.15
N ALA A 225 3.21 25.33 -14.72
CA ALA A 225 3.05 24.54 -13.52
C ALA A 225 4.39 24.43 -12.80
N ARG A 226 4.37 24.40 -11.47
CA ARG A 226 5.53 24.20 -10.63
C ARG A 226 5.21 23.18 -9.56
N PHE A 227 6.15 22.30 -9.27
CA PHE A 227 6.10 21.50 -8.07
C PHE A 227 7.45 21.53 -7.37
N ARG A 228 7.45 21.98 -6.12
CA ARG A 228 8.60 21.88 -5.24
C ARG A 228 8.35 20.81 -4.19
N ASN A 229 9.20 19.79 -4.17
CA ASN A 229 9.21 18.77 -3.14
C ASN A 229 10.54 18.79 -2.40
N ALA A 230 10.58 19.41 -1.23
CA ALA A 230 11.85 19.61 -0.54
C ALA A 230 11.72 19.64 0.98
N HIS A 231 12.80 19.24 1.64
CA HIS A 231 12.98 19.29 3.09
C HIS A 231 14.48 19.43 3.39
N HIS A 232 14.84 19.30 4.67
CA HIS A 232 16.18 19.54 5.17
C HIS A 232 16.86 18.26 5.66
N ALA A 233 16.60 17.09 5.05
CA ALA A 233 17.15 15.81 5.53
C ALA A 233 18.67 15.82 5.64
N ALA A 234 19.38 16.48 4.71
CA ALA A 234 20.83 16.58 4.76
C ALA A 234 21.29 17.43 5.95
N TYR A 235 20.73 18.63 6.13
CA TYR A 235 21.09 19.48 7.27
C TYR A 235 20.63 18.92 8.61
N GLY A 236 19.50 18.21 8.62
CA GLY A 236 18.92 17.57 9.79
C GLY A 236 19.49 16.20 10.12
N ARG A 237 20.38 15.65 9.30
CA ARG A 237 21.00 14.31 9.50
C ARG A 237 19.97 13.18 9.60
N TRP A 238 18.88 13.27 8.85
CA TRP A 238 17.77 12.30 8.92
C TRP A 238 18.14 10.91 8.37
N LEU A 239 19.17 10.84 7.53
CA LEU A 239 19.57 9.62 6.82
C LEU A 239 20.82 8.97 7.44
N ASP A 240 21.24 9.41 8.62
CA ASP A 240 22.45 8.89 9.29
C ASP A 240 22.22 7.55 10.00
N SER A 241 20.95 7.12 10.17
CA SER A 241 20.65 5.83 10.80
C SER A 241 21.00 4.66 9.88
N GLU A 242 21.34 3.51 10.49
CA GLU A 242 21.67 2.28 9.75
C GLU A 242 20.54 1.86 8.79
N ASP A 243 19.28 1.98 9.22
CA ASP A 243 18.12 1.63 8.39
C ASP A 243 17.91 2.55 7.17
N LEU A 244 18.41 3.81 7.21
CA LEU A 244 18.17 4.82 6.17
C LEU A 244 19.43 5.26 5.42
N ALA A 245 20.62 4.83 5.83
CA ALA A 245 21.89 5.18 5.19
C ALA A 245 21.93 4.80 3.70
N TRP A 246 21.15 3.80 3.28
CA TRP A 246 21.04 3.39 1.88
C TRP A 246 20.53 4.52 0.96
N PHE A 247 19.75 5.50 1.46
CA PHE A 247 19.27 6.62 0.65
C PHE A 247 20.41 7.43 0.03
N HIS A 248 21.54 7.51 0.72
CA HIS A 248 22.72 8.23 0.23
C HIS A 248 23.84 7.32 -0.29
N ASP A 249 23.54 6.04 -0.52
CA ASP A 249 24.38 5.12 -1.27
C ASP A 249 23.84 5.00 -2.70
N GLN A 250 24.59 5.52 -3.68
CA GLN A 250 24.15 5.51 -5.07
C GLN A 250 23.92 4.09 -5.63
N GLU A 251 24.63 3.08 -5.11
CA GLU A 251 24.49 1.69 -5.56
C GLU A 251 23.19 1.05 -5.04
N LEU A 252 22.55 1.63 -4.03
CA LEU A 252 21.31 1.16 -3.42
C LEU A 252 20.11 2.05 -3.79
N SER A 253 20.29 3.37 -3.78
CA SER A 253 19.23 4.34 -4.06
C SER A 253 19.11 4.72 -5.54
N GLY A 254 20.19 4.62 -6.31
CA GLY A 254 20.26 5.09 -7.70
C GLY A 254 20.28 6.60 -7.87
N GLY A 255 20.27 7.38 -6.79
CA GLY A 255 20.29 8.84 -6.79
C GLY A 255 19.79 9.41 -5.47
N GLY A 256 19.99 10.70 -5.24
CA GLY A 256 19.69 11.34 -3.98
C GLY A 256 18.36 12.08 -4.00
N ALA A 257 18.38 13.35 -3.64
CA ALA A 257 17.17 14.16 -3.48
C ALA A 257 16.26 14.15 -4.72
N PHE A 258 16.83 14.16 -5.93
CA PHE A 258 16.03 14.15 -7.15
C PHE A 258 15.36 12.80 -7.42
N MET A 259 16.00 11.69 -7.05
CA MET A 259 15.41 10.35 -7.14
C MET A 259 14.33 10.14 -6.07
N ASP A 260 14.58 10.63 -4.86
CA ASP A 260 13.67 10.49 -3.73
C ASP A 260 12.43 11.41 -3.84
N MET A 261 12.67 12.72 -3.97
CA MET A 261 11.64 13.76 -3.92
C MET A 261 11.18 14.20 -5.31
N GLY A 262 12.10 14.25 -6.27
CA GLY A 262 11.81 14.62 -7.65
C GLY A 262 10.87 13.61 -8.31
N ALA A 263 11.00 12.31 -8.01
CA ALA A 263 10.11 11.28 -8.57
C ALA A 263 8.63 11.55 -8.25
N HIS A 264 8.31 11.98 -7.03
CA HIS A 264 6.95 12.39 -6.64
C HIS A 264 6.47 13.60 -7.46
N ALA A 265 7.29 14.63 -7.55
CA ALA A 265 6.98 15.86 -8.29
C ALA A 265 6.74 15.57 -9.78
N VAL A 266 7.61 14.77 -10.41
CA VAL A 266 7.48 14.36 -11.81
C VAL A 266 6.21 13.52 -12.02
N HIS A 267 5.92 12.59 -11.12
CA HIS A 267 4.73 11.77 -11.19
C HIS A 267 3.45 12.61 -11.13
N LEU A 268 3.33 13.51 -10.15
CA LEU A 268 2.16 14.37 -10.00
C LEU A 268 2.00 15.32 -11.20
N MET A 269 3.07 16.00 -11.60
CA MET A 269 3.05 16.96 -12.70
C MET A 269 2.64 16.29 -14.03
N ARG A 270 3.17 15.10 -14.33
CA ARG A 270 2.75 14.35 -15.52
C ARG A 270 1.29 13.87 -15.44
N THR A 271 0.82 13.56 -14.25
CA THR A 271 -0.57 13.11 -14.02
C THR A 271 -1.57 14.25 -14.19
N PHE A 272 -1.21 15.47 -13.76
CA PHE A 272 -2.13 16.60 -13.75
C PHE A 272 -2.07 17.43 -15.03
N ILE A 273 -0.87 17.63 -15.58
CA ILE A 273 -0.64 18.53 -16.72
C ILE A 273 -0.53 17.74 -18.04
N GLY A 274 -0.14 16.47 -17.97
CA GLY A 274 -0.05 15.57 -19.11
C GLY A 274 1.39 15.26 -19.57
N PRO A 275 1.57 14.77 -20.81
CA PRO A 275 2.84 14.27 -21.28
C PRO A 275 3.89 15.37 -21.49
N VAL A 276 5.12 15.10 -21.07
CA VAL A 276 6.29 15.96 -21.28
C VAL A 276 6.87 15.72 -22.68
N GLU A 277 7.22 16.79 -23.37
CA GLU A 277 7.90 16.79 -24.68
C GLU A 277 9.43 16.82 -24.53
N LYS A 278 9.95 17.73 -23.69
CA LYS A 278 11.40 17.86 -23.46
C LYS A 278 11.72 18.39 -22.07
N VAL A 279 12.92 18.08 -21.60
CA VAL A 279 13.44 18.40 -20.27
C VAL A 279 14.84 18.99 -20.38
N CYS A 280 15.14 19.96 -19.53
CA CYS A 280 16.49 20.37 -19.17
C CYS A 280 16.59 20.37 -17.64
N ALA A 281 17.67 19.85 -17.06
CA ALA A 281 17.81 19.76 -15.61
C ALA A 281 19.25 20.02 -15.17
N THR A 282 19.37 20.54 -13.95
CA THR A 282 20.63 20.60 -13.21
C THR A 282 20.39 19.98 -11.83
N ILE A 283 21.24 19.04 -11.45
CA ILE A 283 21.25 18.39 -10.14
C ILE A 283 22.66 18.49 -9.57
N GLY A 284 22.78 18.50 -8.25
CA GLY A 284 24.08 18.62 -7.61
C GLY A 284 24.03 18.32 -6.12
N ASN A 285 25.23 18.35 -5.54
CA ASN A 285 25.44 18.20 -4.11
C ASN A 285 26.01 19.50 -3.57
N ALA A 286 25.15 20.33 -2.97
CA ALA A 286 25.52 21.65 -2.49
C ALA A 286 26.00 21.63 -1.03
N ALA A 287 25.45 20.77 -0.18
CA ALA A 287 25.83 20.70 1.22
C ALA A 287 27.08 19.84 1.46
N GLY A 288 27.37 18.87 0.59
CA GLY A 288 28.51 17.95 0.73
C GLY A 288 28.38 16.97 1.89
N ILE A 289 27.21 16.90 2.54
CA ILE A 289 26.96 16.07 3.73
C ILE A 289 26.92 14.59 3.38
N TYR A 290 26.26 14.27 2.28
CA TYR A 290 26.10 12.92 1.75
C TYR A 290 26.75 12.85 0.37
N PRO A 291 28.07 12.61 0.27
CA PRO A 291 28.84 12.85 -0.95
C PRO A 291 28.55 11.86 -2.09
N GLY A 292 27.89 10.74 -1.81
CA GLY A 292 27.59 9.70 -2.80
C GLY A 292 26.49 10.07 -3.79
N VAL A 293 25.66 11.09 -3.51
CA VAL A 293 24.45 11.39 -4.29
C VAL A 293 24.20 12.90 -4.40
N ASP A 294 23.23 13.31 -5.22
CA ASP A 294 22.73 14.69 -5.25
C ASP A 294 21.89 15.03 -4.00
N ASP A 295 21.92 16.28 -3.55
CA ASP A 295 21.09 16.78 -2.45
C ASP A 295 20.14 17.91 -2.86
N ASN A 296 20.24 18.38 -4.11
CA ASN A 296 19.33 19.33 -4.71
C ASN A 296 19.32 19.25 -6.23
N GLY A 297 18.23 19.74 -6.83
CA GLY A 297 18.17 19.98 -8.25
C GLY A 297 16.90 20.68 -8.70
N THR A 298 16.96 21.17 -9.93
CA THR A 298 15.84 21.80 -10.64
C THR A 298 15.77 21.28 -12.06
N ALA A 299 14.56 20.96 -12.51
CA ALA A 299 14.27 20.59 -13.88
C ALA A 299 13.19 21.48 -14.49
N LEU A 300 13.42 21.86 -15.75
CA LEU A 300 12.53 22.64 -16.60
C LEU A 300 11.90 21.72 -17.64
N PHE A 301 10.57 21.68 -17.65
CA PHE A 301 9.79 20.86 -18.58
C PHE A 301 9.11 21.73 -19.64
N ARG A 302 8.96 21.16 -20.83
CA ARG A 302 7.94 21.58 -21.79
C ARG A 302 6.96 20.43 -21.98
N PHE A 303 5.68 20.68 -21.71
CA PHE A 303 4.62 19.72 -21.96
C PHE A 303 4.19 19.73 -23.42
N LYS A 304 3.61 18.63 -23.92
CA LYS A 304 3.07 18.57 -25.29
C LYS A 304 1.94 19.58 -25.53
N SER A 305 1.26 20.03 -24.48
CA SER A 305 0.27 21.12 -24.52
C SER A 305 0.89 22.50 -24.79
N GLY A 306 2.21 22.63 -24.68
CA GLY A 306 2.94 23.89 -24.74
C GLY A 306 3.16 24.55 -23.38
N ALA A 307 2.55 24.05 -22.30
CA ALA A 307 2.79 24.54 -20.94
C ALA A 307 4.25 24.35 -20.51
N LEU A 308 4.75 25.27 -19.68
CA LEU A 308 6.07 25.19 -19.08
C LEU A 308 5.98 24.63 -17.66
N GLY A 309 6.93 23.78 -17.29
CA GLY A 309 6.99 23.13 -15.98
C GLY A 309 8.28 23.43 -15.23
N ILE A 310 8.21 23.54 -13.92
CA ILE A 310 9.38 23.55 -13.03
C ILE A 310 9.19 22.44 -11.98
N VAL A 311 10.18 21.56 -11.86
CA VAL A 311 10.28 20.59 -10.76
C VAL A 311 11.51 20.92 -9.94
N GLU A 312 11.33 21.02 -8.63
CA GLU A 312 12.42 21.21 -7.67
C GLU A 312 12.38 20.09 -6.64
N ALA A 313 13.56 19.53 -6.37
CA ALA A 313 13.75 18.49 -5.38
C ALA A 313 14.98 18.82 -4.53
N SER A 314 14.88 18.70 -3.21
CA SER A 314 16.00 19.03 -2.34
C SER A 314 15.91 18.43 -0.94
N TRP A 315 17.07 18.05 -0.40
CA TRP A 315 17.29 17.72 1.01
C TRP A 315 17.99 18.84 1.80
N VAL A 316 18.20 20.01 1.18
CA VAL A 316 18.94 21.15 1.76
C VAL A 316 18.06 22.40 1.88
N GLN A 317 16.74 22.25 1.94
CA GLN A 317 15.83 23.39 2.09
C GLN A 317 15.01 23.29 3.37
N THR A 318 15.17 24.28 4.25
CA THR A 318 14.59 24.31 5.60
C THR A 318 13.19 24.93 5.67
N GLY A 319 12.72 25.58 4.60
CA GLY A 319 11.41 26.24 4.56
C GLY A 319 11.07 26.83 3.20
N GLY A 320 10.16 27.81 3.19
CA GLY A 320 9.65 28.48 1.99
C GLY A 320 8.50 27.73 1.30
N ASP A 321 7.94 28.35 0.26
CA ASP A 321 6.76 27.83 -0.45
C ASP A 321 7.04 26.47 -1.09
N SER A 322 6.22 25.48 -0.75
CA SER A 322 6.36 24.09 -1.18
C SER A 322 5.03 23.57 -1.71
N GLY A 323 5.08 22.52 -2.51
CA GLY A 323 3.91 21.93 -3.14
C GLY A 323 3.70 22.41 -4.58
N LEU A 324 2.44 22.36 -5.01
CA LEU A 324 2.00 22.53 -6.39
C LEU A 324 1.55 23.95 -6.68
N GLU A 325 1.95 24.49 -7.83
CA GLU A 325 1.34 25.68 -8.41
C GLU A 325 0.96 25.39 -9.85
N VAL A 326 -0.22 25.83 -10.27
CA VAL A 326 -0.71 25.65 -11.64
C VAL A 326 -1.37 26.93 -12.11
N THR A 327 -0.80 27.56 -13.13
CA THR A 327 -1.30 28.80 -13.72
C THR A 327 -1.91 28.52 -15.07
N GLY A 328 -3.17 28.90 -15.24
CA GLY A 328 -3.84 28.97 -16.54
C GLY A 328 -4.19 30.40 -16.94
N SER A 329 -4.91 30.57 -18.03
CA SER A 329 -5.30 31.88 -18.56
C SER A 329 -6.32 32.61 -17.67
N GLU A 330 -7.13 31.87 -16.91
CA GLU A 330 -8.22 32.44 -16.11
C GLU A 330 -7.93 32.46 -14.61
N GLY A 331 -6.87 31.77 -14.15
CA GLY A 331 -6.54 31.72 -12.73
C GLY A 331 -5.32 30.89 -12.39
N THR A 332 -4.95 30.88 -11.11
CA THR A 332 -3.81 30.13 -10.58
C THR A 332 -4.19 29.37 -9.33
N ILE A 333 -3.83 28.09 -9.28
CA ILE A 333 -3.79 27.31 -8.04
C ILE A 333 -2.43 27.51 -7.40
N TYR A 334 -2.40 27.84 -6.11
CA TYR A 334 -1.17 27.96 -5.32
C TYR A 334 -1.44 27.70 -3.85
N ASN A 335 -0.37 27.48 -3.08
CA ASN A 335 -0.46 27.22 -1.65
C ASN A 335 -0.55 28.54 -0.87
N HIS A 336 -1.62 28.72 -0.10
CA HIS A 336 -1.88 29.86 0.77
C HIS A 336 -1.65 29.46 2.24
N GLN A 337 -0.91 30.29 2.98
CA GLN A 337 -0.47 29.97 4.35
C GLN A 337 -1.61 29.61 5.31
N GLU A 338 -2.76 30.28 5.19
CA GLU A 338 -3.90 30.08 6.11
C GLU A 338 -4.97 29.14 5.56
N LEU A 339 -5.11 29.06 4.23
CA LEU A 339 -6.27 28.43 3.58
C LEU A 339 -5.90 27.10 2.89
N GLY A 340 -4.61 26.75 2.85
CA GLY A 340 -4.11 25.67 2.01
C GLY A 340 -4.18 26.05 0.54
N TYR A 341 -4.50 25.11 -0.34
CA TYR A 341 -4.59 25.43 -1.77
C TYR A 341 -5.79 26.33 -2.07
N VAL A 342 -5.54 27.41 -2.80
CA VAL A 342 -6.55 28.38 -3.24
C VAL A 342 -6.50 28.55 -4.76
N ILE A 343 -7.58 29.07 -5.33
CA ILE A 343 -7.68 29.54 -6.71
C ILE A 343 -7.66 31.07 -6.66
N GLY A 344 -6.61 31.68 -7.20
CA GLY A 344 -6.53 33.11 -7.43
C GLY A 344 -6.98 33.48 -8.83
N VAL A 345 -7.89 34.44 -8.94
CA VAL A 345 -8.38 35.02 -10.21
C VAL A 345 -8.07 36.53 -10.20
N PRO A 346 -7.62 37.13 -11.32
CA PRO A 346 -7.32 38.56 -11.35
C PRO A 346 -8.50 39.44 -10.90
N GLY A 347 -8.24 40.32 -9.93
CA GLY A 347 -9.24 41.26 -9.42
C GLY A 347 -10.26 40.66 -8.43
N GLN A 348 -10.04 39.43 -7.97
CA GLN A 348 -10.90 38.75 -6.98
C GLN A 348 -10.05 38.25 -5.80
N ASP A 349 -10.68 38.10 -4.64
CA ASP A 349 -10.04 37.45 -3.50
C ASP A 349 -9.86 35.95 -3.78
N PRO A 350 -8.74 35.34 -3.35
CA PRO A 350 -8.50 33.92 -3.57
C PRO A 350 -9.51 33.05 -2.81
N VAL A 351 -9.97 31.98 -3.45
CA VAL A 351 -10.97 31.06 -2.89
C VAL A 351 -10.33 29.70 -2.64
N ALA A 352 -10.57 29.10 -1.47
CA ALA A 352 -10.05 27.76 -1.16
C ALA A 352 -10.53 26.72 -2.18
N VAL A 353 -9.62 25.83 -2.58
CA VAL A 353 -9.95 24.68 -3.44
C VAL A 353 -10.88 23.76 -2.67
N VAL A 354 -12.04 23.47 -3.28
CA VAL A 354 -12.99 22.50 -2.74
C VAL A 354 -12.36 21.11 -2.86
N LYS A 355 -12.19 20.44 -1.72
CA LYS A 355 -11.73 19.06 -1.65
C LYS A 355 -12.71 18.12 -2.37
N ALA A 356 -12.18 17.08 -2.99
CA ALA A 356 -12.98 16.01 -3.59
C ALA A 356 -12.76 14.69 -2.84
N GLU A 357 -13.52 13.66 -3.20
CA GLU A 357 -13.36 12.31 -2.63
C GLU A 357 -11.91 11.81 -2.85
N GLU A 358 -11.25 11.42 -1.76
CA GLU A 358 -9.93 10.81 -1.83
C GLU A 358 -9.97 9.44 -2.51
N LYS A 359 -8.86 9.07 -3.15
CA LYS A 359 -8.73 7.76 -3.77
C LYS A 359 -7.99 6.80 -2.84
N PRO A 360 -8.32 5.49 -2.86
CA PRO A 360 -7.58 4.47 -2.14
C PRO A 360 -6.06 4.55 -2.34
N THR A 361 -5.31 4.50 -1.23
CA THR A 361 -3.83 4.49 -1.23
C THR A 361 -3.29 3.31 -0.43
N ARG A 362 -1.98 3.07 -0.50
CA ARG A 362 -1.25 2.13 0.37
C ARG A 362 -1.95 0.77 0.54
N VAL A 363 -2.27 0.36 1.76
CA VAL A 363 -2.82 -0.97 2.09
C VAL A 363 -4.20 -1.12 1.48
N GLU A 364 -5.09 -0.13 1.63
CA GLU A 364 -6.42 -0.17 1.02
C GLU A 364 -6.35 -0.44 -0.49
N ARG A 365 -5.41 0.20 -1.18
CA ARG A 365 -5.24 -0.01 -2.63
C ARG A 365 -4.82 -1.44 -2.97
N LEU A 366 -3.93 -2.04 -2.17
CA LEU A 366 -3.55 -3.45 -2.33
C LEU A 366 -4.74 -4.38 -2.04
N LEU A 367 -5.51 -4.11 -0.99
CA LEU A 367 -6.68 -4.93 -0.62
C LEU A 367 -7.75 -4.91 -1.70
N ARG A 368 -8.01 -3.76 -2.31
CA ARG A 368 -8.91 -3.68 -3.48
C ARG A 368 -8.40 -4.52 -4.65
N ALA A 369 -7.09 -4.56 -4.88
CA ALA A 369 -6.51 -5.44 -5.90
C ALA A 369 -6.68 -6.93 -5.56
N ILE A 370 -6.49 -7.31 -4.29
CA ILE A 370 -6.72 -8.67 -3.78
C ILE A 370 -8.20 -9.08 -3.95
N ARG A 371 -9.13 -8.14 -3.77
CA ARG A 371 -10.58 -8.36 -3.94
C ARG A 371 -11.05 -8.30 -5.40
N GLY A 372 -10.17 -7.96 -6.35
CA GLY A 372 -10.54 -7.76 -7.75
C GLY A 372 -11.34 -6.48 -8.02
N GLU A 373 -11.28 -5.50 -7.12
CA GLU A 373 -11.98 -4.20 -7.21
C GLU A 373 -11.14 -3.11 -7.88
N VAL A 374 -10.29 -3.49 -8.83
CA VAL A 374 -9.45 -2.53 -9.56
C VAL A 374 -10.25 -1.95 -10.73
N PRO A 375 -10.27 -0.62 -10.91
CA PRO A 375 -11.00 0.04 -12.00
C PRO A 375 -10.60 -0.41 -13.41
#